data_AF-A0A352UN91-F1
#
_entry.id   AF-A0A352UN91-F1
#
_cell.length_a   1.000
_cell.length_b   1.000
_cell.length_c   1.000
_cell.angle_alpha   90.00
_cell.angle_beta   90.00
_cell.angle_gamma   90.00
#
_symmetry.space_group_name_H-M   'P 1'
#
loop_
_entity.id
_entity.type
_entity.pdbx_description
1 polymer ?
#
loop_
_entity_poly.entity_id
_entity_poly.type
_entity_poly.pdbx_seq_one_letter_code
_entity_poly.pdbx_strand_id
1 'polypeptide(L)'
;MEHQSATPAPAGLVSFAVACFTFFGIYGGFVDGPGALPLLACWLLGAFVIQFIVALRELDHGALLGGNVFLYFSGFFCLATVFSLLTKTIFPSQLGIALDVRIEGFAWLPCTLALILWTPAYFKTANGCMGALVAITDVALVALTFKDLGLVSGPTVNALIAYPLLIAGSIAVYVSAALQLNGAFGRTVLKLPPPIIRDKANSQ
;
A
#
# COMPACT_ATOMS: atom_id res chain seq x y z
N MET A 1 -9.34 -14.25 -31.10
CA MET A 1 -8.70 -13.14 -30.38
C MET A 1 -9.21 -13.23 -28.96
N GLU A 2 -8.41 -13.78 -28.04
CA GLU A 2 -8.77 -13.76 -26.62
C GLU A 2 -8.93 -12.29 -26.21
N HIS A 3 -10.10 -11.95 -25.69
CA HIS A 3 -10.39 -10.61 -25.20
C HIS A 3 -9.55 -10.42 -23.93
N GLN A 4 -8.33 -9.91 -24.07
CA GLN A 4 -7.51 -9.56 -22.92
C GLN A 4 -8.22 -8.41 -22.19
N SER A 5 -8.91 -8.76 -21.10
CA SER A 5 -9.67 -7.83 -20.28
C SER A 5 -8.75 -6.74 -19.74
N ALA A 6 -9.26 -5.51 -19.69
CA ALA A 6 -8.49 -4.37 -19.18
C ALA A 6 -8.03 -4.63 -17.73
N THR A 7 -6.77 -4.29 -17.42
CA THR A 7 -6.25 -4.41 -16.05
C THR A 7 -6.87 -3.34 -15.14
N PRO A 8 -7.40 -3.71 -13.97
CA PRO A 8 -7.88 -2.75 -12.98
C PRO A 8 -6.76 -2.20 -12.07
N ALA A 9 -5.49 -2.61 -12.27
CA ALA A 9 -4.36 -2.16 -11.47
C ALA A 9 -4.26 -0.64 -11.27
N PRO A 10 -4.56 0.25 -12.26
CA PRO A 10 -4.54 1.69 -12.04
C PRO A 10 -5.45 2.16 -10.90
N ALA A 11 -6.62 1.55 -10.73
CA ALA A 11 -7.54 1.88 -9.64
C ALA A 11 -7.00 1.42 -8.28
N GLY A 12 -6.39 0.23 -8.24
CA GLY A 12 -5.72 -0.30 -7.05
C GLY A 12 -4.57 0.60 -6.59
N LEU A 13 -3.78 1.12 -7.53
CA LEU A 13 -2.68 2.06 -7.26
C LEU A 13 -3.16 3.41 -6.73
N VAL A 14 -4.27 3.94 -7.24
CA VAL A 14 -4.87 5.18 -6.71
C VAL A 14 -5.42 4.95 -5.31
N SER A 15 -6.08 3.81 -5.07
CA SER A 15 -6.56 3.41 -3.74
C SER A 15 -5.41 3.29 -2.73
N PHE A 16 -4.32 2.65 -3.12
CA PHE A 16 -3.09 2.59 -2.31
C PHE A 16 -2.53 3.99 -2.02
N ALA A 17 -2.50 4.89 -3.02
CA ALA A 17 -2.05 6.26 -2.84
C ALA A 17 -2.92 7.04 -1.84
N VAL A 18 -4.25 6.90 -1.88
CA VAL A 18 -5.16 7.54 -0.91
C VAL A 18 -4.76 7.19 0.52
N ALA A 19 -4.52 5.90 0.78
CA ALA A 19 -4.08 5.46 2.10
C ALA A 19 -2.68 6.00 2.45
N CYS A 20 -1.72 5.95 1.53
CA CYS A 20 -0.38 6.48 1.74
C CYS A 20 -0.37 7.97 2.11
N PHE A 21 -1.12 8.80 1.38
CA PHE A 21 -1.18 10.25 1.60
C PHE A 21 -1.87 10.60 2.91
N THR A 22 -2.90 9.86 3.28
CA THR A 22 -3.59 10.08 4.55
C THR A 22 -2.73 9.66 5.75
N PHE A 23 -2.01 8.54 5.66
CA PHE A 23 -1.03 8.16 6.68
C PHE A 23 0.16 9.12 6.73
N PHE A 24 0.61 9.68 5.61
CA PHE A 24 1.58 10.77 5.60
C PHE A 24 1.06 11.99 6.38
N GLY A 25 -0.21 12.37 6.20
CA GLY A 25 -0.83 13.45 6.98
C GLY A 25 -0.76 13.21 8.49
N ILE A 26 -1.05 11.98 8.94
CA ILE A 26 -0.99 11.59 10.35
C ILE A 26 0.45 11.52 10.86
N TYR A 27 1.30 10.67 10.28
CA TYR A 27 2.66 10.44 10.77
C TYR A 27 3.59 11.63 10.53
N GLY A 28 3.32 12.45 9.52
CA GLY A 28 4.02 13.71 9.27
C GLY A 28 3.60 14.84 10.23
N GLY A 29 2.55 14.65 11.03
CA GLY A 29 2.06 15.65 11.98
C GLY A 29 1.32 16.83 11.33
N PHE A 30 0.83 16.67 10.09
CA PHE A 30 0.04 17.69 9.39
C PHE A 30 -1.45 17.64 9.74
N VAL A 31 -1.90 16.48 10.21
CA VAL A 31 -3.28 16.24 10.65
C VAL A 31 -3.23 15.60 12.03
N ASP A 32 -3.88 16.26 12.99
CA ASP A 32 -3.99 15.80 14.36
C ASP A 32 -5.44 15.87 14.86
N GLY A 33 -5.63 15.45 16.12
CA GLY A 33 -6.92 15.52 16.80
C GLY A 33 -7.81 14.27 16.66
N PRO A 34 -8.79 14.13 17.57
CA PRO A 34 -9.60 12.92 17.71
C PRO A 34 -10.55 12.67 16.51
N GLY A 35 -10.87 13.70 15.73
CA GLY A 35 -11.74 13.57 14.56
C GLY A 35 -11.06 12.97 13.32
N ALA A 36 -9.72 12.95 13.27
CA ALA A 36 -8.98 12.50 12.10
C ALA A 36 -9.06 10.99 11.88
N LEU A 37 -9.01 10.19 12.96
CA LEU A 37 -8.95 8.72 12.85
C LEU A 37 -10.26 8.10 12.32
N PRO A 38 -11.47 8.51 12.78
CA PRO A 38 -12.71 8.00 12.21
C PRO A 38 -12.90 8.40 10.74
N LEU A 39 -12.51 9.62 10.37
CA LEU A 39 -12.60 10.07 8.98
C LEU A 39 -11.62 9.30 8.09
N LEU A 40 -10.40 9.05 8.57
CA LEU A 40 -9.45 8.15 7.91
C LEU A 40 -10.03 6.74 7.73
N ALA A 41 -10.70 6.20 8.74
CA ALA A 41 -11.37 4.90 8.66
C ALA A 41 -12.40 4.86 7.51
N CYS A 42 -13.16 5.94 7.26
CA CYS A 42 -14.07 6.02 6.12
C CYS A 42 -13.33 5.95 4.76
N TRP A 43 -12.20 6.65 4.62
CA TRP A 43 -11.39 6.61 3.39
C TRP A 43 -10.78 5.23 3.16
N LEU A 44 -10.28 4.57 4.23
CA LEU A 44 -9.74 3.22 4.15
C LEU A 44 -10.81 2.17 3.81
N LEU A 45 -12.08 2.40 4.18
CA LEU A 45 -13.17 1.53 3.75
C LEU A 45 -13.40 1.62 2.23
N GLY A 46 -13.35 2.82 1.66
CA GLY A 46 -13.37 3.00 0.21
C GLY A 46 -12.17 2.33 -0.46
N ALA A 47 -10.98 2.45 0.14
CA ALA A 47 -9.77 1.82 -0.35
C ALA A 47 -9.86 0.28 -0.35
N PHE A 48 -10.47 -0.30 0.69
CA PHE A 48 -10.75 -1.74 0.79
C PHE A 48 -11.59 -2.23 -0.40
N VAL A 49 -12.72 -1.58 -0.68
CA VAL A 49 -13.63 -1.99 -1.77
C VAL A 49 -12.89 -2.03 -3.10
N ILE A 50 -12.13 -0.98 -3.41
CA ILE A 50 -11.38 -0.90 -4.67
C ILE A 50 -10.30 -1.98 -4.73
N GLN A 51 -9.46 -2.09 -3.70
CA GLN A 51 -8.36 -3.06 -3.72
C GLN A 51 -8.85 -4.51 -3.74
N PHE A 52 -9.93 -4.82 -3.04
CA PHE A 52 -10.52 -6.16 -3.05
C PHE A 52 -11.01 -6.55 -4.45
N ILE A 53 -11.71 -5.66 -5.15
CA ILE A 53 -12.16 -5.89 -6.54
C ILE A 53 -10.96 -6.04 -7.47
N VAL A 54 -9.96 -5.16 -7.36
CA VAL A 54 -8.73 -5.22 -8.18
C VAL A 54 -8.00 -6.54 -7.95
N ALA A 55 -7.88 -6.98 -6.70
CA ALA A 55 -7.23 -8.23 -6.34
C ALA A 55 -7.87 -9.43 -7.03
N LEU A 56 -9.20 -9.56 -6.94
CA LEU A 56 -9.94 -10.65 -7.58
C LEU A 56 -9.71 -10.67 -9.09
N ARG A 57 -9.77 -9.51 -9.75
CA ARG A 57 -9.57 -9.41 -11.19
C ARG A 57 -8.13 -9.68 -11.64
N GLU A 58 -7.14 -9.23 -10.89
CA GLU A 58 -5.74 -9.54 -11.17
C GLU A 58 -5.48 -11.05 -11.03
N LEU A 59 -6.07 -11.70 -10.01
CA LEU A 59 -6.00 -13.16 -9.86
C LEU A 59 -6.71 -13.89 -11.01
N ASP A 60 -7.90 -13.45 -11.41
CA ASP A 60 -8.64 -14.00 -12.57
C ASP A 60 -7.81 -13.89 -13.87
N HIS A 61 -7.02 -12.83 -14.03
CA HIS A 61 -6.15 -12.61 -15.18
C HIS A 61 -4.77 -13.30 -15.06
N GLY A 62 -4.53 -14.08 -13.99
CA GLY A 62 -3.28 -14.81 -13.76
C GLY A 62 -2.13 -13.96 -13.20
N ALA A 63 -2.38 -12.69 -12.84
CA ALA A 63 -1.39 -11.80 -12.22
C ALA A 63 -1.25 -12.09 -10.71
N LEU A 64 -0.66 -13.25 -10.38
CA LEU A 64 -0.61 -13.80 -9.02
C LEU A 64 -0.01 -12.85 -7.99
N LEU A 65 1.13 -12.23 -8.30
CA LEU A 65 1.85 -11.36 -7.35
C LEU A 65 1.01 -10.13 -7.00
N GLY A 66 0.55 -9.40 -8.01
CA GLY A 66 -0.28 -8.20 -7.82
C GLY A 66 -1.60 -8.54 -7.14
N GLY A 67 -2.28 -9.58 -7.60
CA GLY A 67 -3.54 -10.04 -7.04
C GLY A 67 -3.46 -10.39 -5.56
N ASN A 68 -2.45 -11.17 -5.13
CA ASN A 68 -2.28 -11.51 -3.72
C ASN A 68 -1.91 -10.30 -2.87
N VAL A 69 -1.03 -9.41 -3.36
CA VAL A 69 -0.65 -8.19 -2.62
C VAL A 69 -1.84 -7.28 -2.42
N PHE A 70 -2.62 -6.98 -3.47
CA PHE A 70 -3.85 -6.20 -3.33
C PHE A 70 -4.85 -6.88 -2.38
N LEU A 71 -4.94 -8.21 -2.38
CA LEU A 71 -5.89 -8.93 -1.54
C LEU A 71 -5.59 -8.73 -0.05
N TYR A 72 -4.36 -9.02 0.41
CA TYR A 72 -4.08 -8.90 1.83
C TYR A 72 -3.94 -7.45 2.28
N PHE A 73 -3.49 -6.52 1.41
CA PHE A 73 -3.56 -5.10 1.72
C PHE A 73 -5.00 -4.63 1.86
N SER A 74 -5.94 -5.09 1.02
CA SER A 74 -7.35 -4.77 1.20
C SER A 74 -7.87 -5.27 2.56
N GLY A 75 -7.54 -6.50 2.95
CA GLY A 75 -8.02 -7.09 4.20
C GLY A 75 -7.41 -6.46 5.46
N PHE A 76 -6.08 -6.38 5.53
CA PHE A 76 -5.39 -5.98 6.75
C PHE A 76 -5.04 -4.50 6.77
N PHE A 77 -4.46 -3.99 5.69
CA PHE A 77 -4.04 -2.59 5.63
C PHE A 77 -5.23 -1.63 5.47
N CYS A 78 -6.28 -2.02 4.77
CA CYS A 78 -7.50 -1.22 4.66
C CYS A 78 -8.54 -1.64 5.71
N LEU A 79 -9.22 -2.77 5.54
CA LEU A 79 -10.42 -3.11 6.33
C LEU A 79 -10.15 -3.29 7.83
N ALA A 80 -9.15 -4.09 8.21
CA ALA A 80 -8.81 -4.25 9.63
C ALA A 80 -8.39 -2.93 10.27
N THR A 81 -7.70 -2.07 9.51
CA THR A 81 -7.33 -0.74 9.98
C THR A 81 -8.53 0.17 10.18
N VAL A 82 -9.60 0.09 9.36
CA VAL A 82 -10.89 0.77 9.63
C VAL A 82 -11.36 0.44 11.04
N PHE A 83 -11.49 -0.85 11.36
CA PHE A 83 -11.98 -1.28 12.67
C PHE A 83 -11.03 -0.94 13.80
N SER A 84 -9.72 -1.02 13.58
CA SER A 84 -8.70 -0.57 14.55
C SER A 84 -8.86 0.90 14.90
N LEU A 85 -8.92 1.80 13.90
CA LEU A 85 -9.03 3.23 14.11
C LEU A 85 -10.33 3.61 14.84
N LEU A 86 -11.44 2.97 14.48
CA LEU A 86 -12.72 3.15 15.17
C LEU A 86 -12.66 2.64 16.61
N THR A 87 -12.09 1.46 16.85
CA THR A 87 -11.92 0.88 18.19
C THR A 87 -11.06 1.77 19.07
N LYS A 88 -9.92 2.25 18.56
CA LYS A 88 -9.01 3.18 19.24
C LYS A 88 -9.64 4.53 19.56
N THR A 89 -10.66 4.93 18.81
CA THR A 89 -11.39 6.17 19.07
C THR A 89 -12.51 5.95 20.08
N ILE A 90 -13.33 4.92 19.90
CA ILE A 90 -14.57 4.68 20.66
C ILE A 90 -14.29 4.10 22.05
N PHE A 91 -13.43 3.09 22.15
CA PHE A 91 -13.29 2.31 23.37
C PHE A 91 -12.70 3.13 24.53
N PRO A 92 -11.61 3.90 24.33
CA PRO A 92 -11.09 4.74 25.40
C PRO A 92 -12.02 5.91 25.73
N SER A 93 -12.62 6.56 24.73
CA SER A 93 -13.37 7.82 24.94
C SER A 93 -14.81 7.63 25.42
N GLN A 94 -15.46 6.52 25.05
CA GLN A 94 -16.88 6.28 25.35
C GLN A 94 -17.10 5.14 26.34
N LEU A 95 -16.21 4.13 26.35
CA LEU A 95 -16.39 2.91 27.14
C LEU A 95 -15.37 2.80 28.31
N GLY A 96 -14.36 3.66 28.34
CA GLY A 96 -13.30 3.60 29.36
C GLY A 96 -12.43 2.34 29.28
N ILE A 97 -12.41 1.65 28.14
CA ILE A 97 -11.64 0.42 27.95
C ILE A 97 -10.26 0.78 27.43
N ALA A 98 -9.22 0.48 28.21
CA ALA A 98 -7.83 0.59 27.77
C ALA A 98 -7.49 -0.53 26.78
N LEU A 99 -6.87 -0.18 25.67
CA LEU A 99 -6.45 -1.11 24.62
C LEU A 99 -4.94 -1.33 24.69
N ASP A 100 -4.49 -2.58 24.64
CA ASP A 100 -3.08 -2.88 24.37
C ASP A 100 -2.85 -2.90 22.86
N VAL A 101 -2.48 -1.73 22.32
CA VAL A 101 -2.30 -1.53 20.88
C VAL A 101 -1.09 -2.29 20.31
N ARG A 102 -0.25 -2.89 21.15
CA ARG A 102 0.91 -3.68 20.69
C ARG A 102 0.55 -4.90 19.86
N ILE A 103 -0.70 -5.37 19.99
CA ILE A 103 -1.24 -6.45 19.17
C ILE A 103 -1.17 -6.13 17.67
N GLU A 104 -1.24 -4.85 17.29
CA GLU A 104 -1.13 -4.44 15.88
C GLU A 104 0.28 -4.64 15.35
N GLY A 105 1.31 -4.43 16.16
CA GLY A 105 2.68 -4.75 15.78
C GLY A 105 2.86 -6.23 15.42
N PHE A 106 2.22 -7.12 16.18
CA PHE A 106 2.22 -8.56 15.87
C PHE A 106 1.40 -8.90 14.62
N ALA A 107 0.31 -8.16 14.34
CA ALA A 107 -0.48 -8.32 13.13
C ALA A 107 0.24 -7.78 11.87
N TRP A 108 0.99 -6.68 12.02
CA TRP A 108 1.81 -6.11 10.95
C TRP A 108 3.00 -6.99 10.60
N LEU A 109 3.60 -7.68 11.57
CA LEU A 109 4.79 -8.49 11.34
C LEU A 109 4.66 -9.47 10.16
N PRO A 110 3.64 -10.34 10.07
CA PRO A 110 3.48 -11.22 8.90
C PRO A 110 3.21 -10.45 7.60
N CYS A 111 2.49 -9.32 7.64
CA CYS A 111 2.23 -8.49 6.45
C CYS A 111 3.54 -7.88 5.91
N THR A 112 4.34 -7.31 6.80
CA THR A 112 5.65 -6.70 6.50
C THR A 112 6.62 -7.74 5.96
N LEU A 113 6.71 -8.90 6.61
CA LEU A 113 7.57 -9.98 6.14
C LEU A 113 7.12 -10.53 4.79
N ALA A 114 5.80 -10.70 4.58
CA ALA A 114 5.28 -11.15 3.30
C ALA A 114 5.66 -10.18 2.17
N LEU A 115 5.48 -8.86 2.36
CA LEU A 115 5.86 -7.88 1.34
C LEU A 115 7.35 -7.96 1.03
N ILE A 116 8.22 -7.87 2.05
CA ILE A 116 9.68 -7.91 1.91
C ILE A 116 10.13 -9.17 1.15
N LEU A 117 9.58 -10.33 1.52
CA LEU A 117 9.94 -11.60 0.89
C LEU A 117 9.42 -11.72 -0.55
N TRP A 118 8.36 -10.99 -0.90
CA TRP A 118 7.81 -10.94 -2.26
C TRP A 118 8.38 -9.80 -3.11
N THR A 119 9.01 -8.78 -2.50
CA THR A 119 9.65 -7.64 -3.18
C THR A 119 10.62 -8.04 -4.30
N PRO A 120 11.46 -9.09 -4.16
CA PRO A 120 12.32 -9.54 -5.26
C PRO A 120 11.55 -9.93 -6.53
N ALA A 121 10.32 -10.44 -6.40
CA ALA A 121 9.49 -10.78 -7.55
C ALA A 121 9.10 -9.51 -8.35
N TYR A 122 8.80 -8.40 -7.66
CA TYR A 122 8.52 -7.11 -8.32
C TYR A 122 9.72 -6.58 -9.10
N PHE A 123 10.94 -6.76 -8.58
CA PHE A 123 12.14 -6.34 -9.30
C PHE A 123 12.34 -7.08 -10.62
N LYS A 124 11.83 -8.31 -10.72
CA LYS A 124 11.92 -9.14 -11.92
C LYS A 124 10.73 -8.96 -12.88
N THR A 125 9.51 -8.93 -12.35
CA THR A 125 8.29 -9.05 -13.18
C THR A 125 7.59 -7.73 -13.43
N ALA A 126 7.81 -6.71 -12.59
CA ALA A 126 7.15 -5.41 -12.71
C ALA A 126 8.08 -4.35 -13.30
N ASN A 127 7.49 -3.25 -13.78
CA ASN A 127 8.27 -2.09 -14.21
C ASN A 127 9.08 -1.50 -13.04
N GLY A 128 10.19 -0.82 -13.32
CA GLY A 128 11.11 -0.35 -12.30
C GLY A 128 10.49 0.63 -11.28
N CYS A 129 9.47 1.39 -11.67
CA CYS A 129 8.73 2.25 -10.73
C CYS A 129 7.93 1.41 -9.73
N MET A 130 7.28 0.33 -10.17
CA MET A 130 6.57 -0.60 -9.27
C MET A 130 7.53 -1.31 -8.32
N GLY A 131 8.69 -1.77 -8.81
CA GLY A 131 9.73 -2.33 -7.95
C GLY A 131 10.20 -1.34 -6.88
N ALA A 132 10.51 -0.10 -7.28
CA ALA A 132 10.92 0.96 -6.35
C ALA A 132 9.83 1.31 -5.33
N LEU A 133 8.58 1.45 -5.77
CA LEU A 133 7.43 1.70 -4.89
C LEU A 133 7.34 0.67 -3.77
N VAL A 134 7.41 -0.62 -4.12
CA VAL A 134 7.28 -1.71 -3.14
C VAL A 134 8.46 -1.68 -2.15
N ALA A 135 9.68 -1.54 -2.64
CA ALA A 135 10.87 -1.47 -1.79
C ALA A 135 10.85 -0.26 -0.83
N ILE A 136 10.32 0.88 -1.28
CA ILE A 136 10.14 2.06 -0.43
C ILE A 136 9.03 1.82 0.61
N THR A 137 7.97 1.10 0.22
CA THR A 137 6.89 0.71 1.14
C THR A 137 7.40 -0.23 2.24
N ASP A 138 8.32 -1.14 1.93
CA ASP A 138 8.96 -2.01 2.93
C ASP A 138 9.60 -1.20 4.06
N VAL A 139 10.27 -0.07 3.76
CA VAL A 139 10.87 0.81 4.77
C VAL A 139 9.82 1.36 5.74
N ALA A 140 8.70 1.84 5.21
CA ALA A 140 7.60 2.33 6.05
C ALA A 140 6.98 1.22 6.90
N LEU A 141 6.75 0.03 6.32
CA LEU A 141 6.14 -1.08 7.03
C LEU A 141 7.03 -1.62 8.14
N VAL A 142 8.35 -1.66 7.94
CA VAL A 142 9.30 -2.01 9.01
C VAL A 142 9.20 -1.00 10.15
N ALA A 143 9.29 0.30 9.85
CA ALA A 143 9.19 1.34 10.86
C ALA A 143 7.85 1.30 11.61
N LEU A 144 6.73 1.10 10.89
CA LEU A 144 5.39 0.96 11.45
C LEU A 144 5.28 -0.26 12.36
N THR A 145 5.77 -1.42 11.92
CA THR A 145 5.73 -2.68 12.69
C THR A 145 6.47 -2.52 14.02
N PHE A 146 7.70 -2.02 13.99
CA PHE A 146 8.49 -1.82 15.21
C PHE A 146 7.89 -0.75 16.12
N LYS A 147 7.28 0.30 15.54
CA LYS A 147 6.55 1.32 16.29
C LYS A 147 5.34 0.72 17.01
N ASP A 148 4.52 -0.04 16.29
CA ASP A 148 3.30 -0.63 16.84
C ASP A 148 3.62 -1.76 17.83
N LEU A 149 4.74 -2.47 17.70
CA LEU A 149 5.24 -3.38 18.75
C LEU A 149 5.66 -2.65 20.05
N GLY A 150 5.76 -1.32 20.02
CA GLY A 150 6.24 -0.51 21.14
C GLY A 150 7.76 -0.58 21.34
N LEU A 151 8.52 -1.02 20.34
CA LEU A 151 9.97 -1.17 20.42
C LEU A 151 10.73 0.11 20.06
N VAL A 152 10.14 0.96 19.23
CA VAL A 152 10.70 2.24 18.81
C VAL A 152 9.62 3.32 18.80
N SER A 153 9.99 4.57 19.03
CA SER A 153 9.06 5.70 18.97
C SER A 153 9.79 7.01 18.69
N GLY A 154 9.02 8.10 18.54
CA GLY A 154 9.55 9.44 18.36
C GLY A 154 9.50 9.97 16.93
N PRO A 155 9.90 11.23 16.72
CA PRO A 155 9.74 11.95 15.45
C PRO A 155 10.48 11.28 14.28
N THR A 156 11.66 10.73 14.52
CA THR A 156 12.45 10.05 13.49
C THR A 156 11.73 8.81 12.96
N VAL A 157 11.16 7.99 13.86
CA VAL A 157 10.38 6.81 13.47
C VAL A 157 9.14 7.23 12.68
N ASN A 158 8.44 8.28 13.12
CA ASN A 158 7.30 8.82 12.40
C ASN A 158 7.69 9.30 10.99
N ALA A 159 8.83 9.96 10.83
CA ALA A 159 9.34 10.37 9.52
C ALA A 159 9.68 9.18 8.60
N LEU A 160 10.24 8.10 9.17
CA LEU A 160 10.52 6.84 8.46
C LEU A 160 9.25 6.10 8.02
N ILE A 161 8.09 6.41 8.60
CA ILE A 161 6.79 5.93 8.12
C ILE A 161 6.22 6.93 7.08
N ALA A 162 6.16 8.20 7.44
CA ALA A 162 5.47 9.23 6.68
C ALA A 162 6.05 9.43 5.27
N TYR A 163 7.36 9.70 5.16
CA TYR A 163 7.95 10.08 3.88
C TYR A 163 8.06 8.92 2.89
N PRO A 164 8.43 7.69 3.29
CA PRO A 164 8.39 6.57 2.36
C PRO A 164 6.97 6.28 1.85
N LEU A 165 5.94 6.40 2.69
CA LEU A 165 4.54 6.30 2.22
C LEU A 165 4.19 7.41 1.22
N LEU A 166 4.56 8.67 1.48
CA LEU A 166 4.33 9.75 0.53
C LEU A 166 4.99 9.48 -0.83
N ILE A 167 6.24 9.03 -0.80
CA ILE A 167 7.01 8.72 -2.02
C ILE A 167 6.37 7.53 -2.75
N ALA A 168 6.08 6.44 -2.06
CA ALA A 168 5.45 5.25 -2.62
C ALA A 168 4.07 5.58 -3.24
N GLY A 169 3.23 6.32 -2.51
CA GLY A 169 1.94 6.79 -3.00
C GLY A 169 2.07 7.69 -4.24
N SER A 170 3.06 8.58 -4.26
CA SER A 170 3.31 9.46 -5.42
C SER A 170 3.75 8.67 -6.65
N ILE A 171 4.60 7.66 -6.47
CA ILE A 171 4.96 6.73 -7.54
C ILE A 171 3.73 5.93 -8.00
N ALA A 172 2.85 5.52 -7.10
CA ALA A 172 1.63 4.79 -7.43
C ALA A 172 0.70 5.62 -8.34
N VAL A 173 0.53 6.92 -8.01
CA VAL A 173 -0.23 7.86 -8.85
C VAL A 173 0.43 8.01 -10.21
N TYR A 174 1.75 8.17 -10.27
CA TYR A 174 2.48 8.26 -11.53
C TYR A 174 2.31 7.01 -12.40
N VAL A 175 2.46 5.81 -11.81
CA VAL A 175 2.29 4.54 -12.55
C VAL A 175 0.84 4.39 -13.01
N SER A 176 -0.14 4.71 -12.17
CA SER A 176 -1.56 4.68 -12.54
C SER A 176 -1.85 5.61 -13.72
N ALA A 177 -1.36 6.85 -13.67
CA ALA A 177 -1.48 7.81 -14.76
C ALA A 177 -0.78 7.32 -16.02
N ALA A 178 0.41 6.73 -15.90
CA ALA A 178 1.15 6.22 -17.04
C ALA A 178 0.41 5.07 -17.74
N LEU A 179 -0.17 4.15 -16.99
CA LEU A 179 -0.97 3.06 -17.54
C LEU A 179 -2.21 3.58 -18.30
N GLN A 180 -2.93 4.55 -17.72
CA GLN A 180 -4.12 5.12 -18.35
C GLN A 180 -3.79 5.96 -19.58
N LEU A 181 -2.82 6.87 -19.50
CA LEU A 181 -2.45 7.73 -20.61
C LEU A 181 -1.81 6.93 -21.74
N ASN A 182 -0.87 6.01 -21.44
CA ASN A 182 -0.26 5.21 -22.50
C ASN A 182 -1.28 4.32 -23.20
N GLY A 183 -2.24 3.76 -22.45
CA GLY A 183 -3.35 2.98 -22.99
C GLY A 183 -4.27 3.83 -23.89
N ALA A 184 -4.72 4.99 -23.41
CA ALA A 184 -5.62 5.87 -24.15
C ALA A 184 -5.00 6.45 -25.43
N PHE A 185 -3.71 6.82 -25.39
CA PHE A 185 -3.01 7.39 -26.54
C PHE A 185 -2.40 6.32 -27.47
N GLY A 186 -2.42 5.05 -27.10
CA GLY A 186 -1.82 3.96 -27.88
C GLY A 186 -0.30 4.09 -28.08
N ARG A 187 0.37 4.93 -27.27
CA ARG A 187 1.81 5.21 -27.35
C ARG A 187 2.35 5.60 -25.97
N THR A 188 3.66 5.56 -25.80
CA THR A 188 4.29 6.03 -24.56
C THR A 188 4.21 7.55 -24.44
N VAL A 189 3.33 8.02 -23.55
CA VAL A 189 3.22 9.41 -23.09
C VAL A 189 4.05 9.60 -21.81
N LEU A 190 3.87 8.72 -20.83
CA LEU A 190 4.66 8.67 -19.60
C LEU A 190 5.54 7.42 -19.61
N LYS A 191 6.84 7.60 -19.33
CA LYS A 191 7.82 6.51 -19.40
C LYS A 191 7.77 5.68 -18.12
N LEU A 192 7.61 4.37 -18.27
CA LEU A 192 7.82 3.41 -17.20
C LEU A 192 9.16 2.70 -17.46
N PRO A 193 10.13 2.76 -16.54
CA PRO A 193 11.39 2.05 -16.71
C PRO A 193 11.12 0.54 -16.74
N PRO A 194 11.92 -0.24 -17.48
CA PRO A 194 11.81 -1.70 -17.49
C PRO A 194 12.10 -2.30 -16.10
N PRO A 195 11.84 -3.60 -15.89
CA PRO A 195 12.22 -4.29 -14.66
C PRO A 195 13.70 -4.08 -14.28
N ILE A 196 13.94 -4.05 -12.97
CA ILE A 196 15.26 -3.80 -12.37
C ILE A 196 16.18 -5.01 -12.62
N ILE A 197 15.67 -6.21 -12.34
CA ILE A 197 16.35 -7.46 -12.64
C ILE A 197 15.93 -7.86 -14.05
N ARG A 198 16.90 -7.83 -14.97
CA ARG A 198 16.73 -8.37 -16.31
C ARG A 198 17.29 -9.77 -16.33
N ASP A 199 16.54 -10.72 -16.89
CA ASP A 199 17.15 -11.98 -17.30
C ASP A 199 18.19 -11.63 -18.38
N LYS A 200 19.43 -12.12 -18.23
CA LYS A 200 20.40 -12.07 -19.33
C LYS A 200 19.79 -12.87 -20.48
N ALA A 201 19.16 -12.20 -21.44
CA ALA A 201 18.77 -12.84 -22.68
C ALA A 201 20.05 -13.38 -23.33
N ASN A 202 20.05 -14.68 -23.58
CA ASN A 202 20.93 -15.44 -24.47
C ASN A 202 21.86 -14.56 -25.31
N SER A 203 23.10 -14.41 -24.86
CA SER A 203 24.23 -14.16 -25.75
C SER A 203 24.57 -15.49 -26.44
N GLN A 204 23.68 -15.94 -27.32
CA GLN A 204 23.91 -16.88 -28.41
C GLN A 204 22.93 -16.57 -29.53
#